data_AF-A0A397SKJ6-F1
#
_entry.id   AF-A0A397SKJ6-F1
#
_cell.length_a   1.000
_cell.length_b   1.000
_cell.length_c   1.000
_cell.angle_alpha   90.00
_cell.angle_beta   90.00
_cell.angle_gamma   90.00
#
_symmetry.space_group_name_H-M   'P 1'
#
loop_
_entity.id
_entity.type
_entity.pdbx_description
1 polymer ?
#
loop_
_entity_poly.entity_id
_entity_poly.type
_entity_poly.pdbx_seq_one_letter_code
_entity_poly.pdbx_strand_id
1 'polypeptide(L)'
;MEADLRCNVVQCRKILNTESRACVTTCSHIFCVDCANNAFSSALVCPACETSLTENDDIVFTDLNPSEDYKSSVLSGLRPDLVVEICSRALSFWTYQTTQEACFQEMLYKNLEEKYTQLEKQVQGVMRDAQSEITSLQKDMELEKRKTHDLAEQLQEKSRQFSKLQVCCD
;
A
#
# COMPACT_ATOMS: atom_id res chain seq x y z
N MET A 1 11.90 -17.28 -8.48
CA MET A 1 11.36 -17.08 -7.13
C MET A 1 10.26 -18.11 -6.97
N GLU A 2 10.39 -19.04 -6.03
CA GLU A 2 9.28 -19.91 -5.68
C GLU A 2 8.15 -19.03 -5.14
N ALA A 3 6.92 -19.26 -5.62
CA ALA A 3 5.76 -18.56 -5.11
C ALA A 3 5.44 -19.11 -3.72
N ASP A 4 5.51 -18.25 -2.71
CA ASP A 4 5.14 -18.63 -1.34
C ASP A 4 3.62 -18.56 -1.16
N LEU A 5 3.04 -19.55 -0.49
CA LEU A 5 1.64 -19.49 -0.05
C LEU A 5 1.49 -18.47 1.08
N ARG A 6 0.44 -17.66 0.99
CA ARG A 6 0.08 -16.65 2.00
C ARG A 6 -1.30 -16.93 2.56
N CYS A 7 -1.50 -16.62 3.84
CA CYS A 7 -2.82 -16.68 4.46
C CYS A 7 -3.86 -15.89 3.64
N ASN A 8 -5.01 -16.49 3.34
CA ASN A 8 -6.08 -15.85 2.57
C ASN A 8 -6.94 -14.88 3.40
N VAL A 9 -6.69 -14.74 4.72
CA VAL A 9 -7.25 -13.61 5.49
C VAL A 9 -6.54 -12.33 5.05
N VAL A 10 -7.32 -11.39 4.48
CA VAL A 10 -6.83 -10.16 3.84
C VAL A 10 -5.96 -9.30 4.77
N GLN A 11 -6.28 -9.27 6.06
CA GLN A 11 -5.52 -8.51 7.07
C GLN A 11 -4.27 -9.25 7.58
N CYS A 12 -4.17 -10.58 7.39
CA CYS A 12 -3.07 -11.38 7.90
C CYS A 12 -1.94 -11.55 6.88
N ARG A 13 -2.23 -12.17 5.73
CA ARG A 13 -1.29 -12.37 4.59
C ARG A 13 0.10 -12.94 4.94
N LYS A 14 0.23 -13.56 6.11
CA LYS A 14 1.46 -14.20 6.59
C LYS A 14 1.89 -15.29 5.62
N ILE A 15 3.19 -15.37 5.37
CA ILE A 15 3.80 -16.45 4.57
C ILE A 15 3.69 -17.75 5.37
N LEU A 16 3.19 -18.81 4.75
CA LEU A 16 2.83 -20.06 5.44
C LEU A 16 3.97 -21.09 5.46
N ASN A 17 4.92 -20.98 4.52
CA ASN A 17 6.04 -21.93 4.40
C ASN A 17 6.93 -21.95 5.66
N THR A 18 7.02 -20.85 6.40
CA THR A 18 7.84 -20.74 7.63
C THR A 18 7.33 -21.57 8.79
N GLU A 19 6.02 -21.77 8.93
CA GLU A 19 5.43 -22.57 10.02
C GLU A 19 5.23 -24.03 9.61
N SER A 20 5.42 -24.33 8.32
CA SER A 20 5.25 -25.64 7.67
C SER A 20 3.88 -26.31 7.92
N ARG A 21 2.94 -25.64 8.60
CA ARG A 21 1.59 -26.14 8.84
C ARG A 21 0.57 -25.07 8.53
N ALA A 22 -0.48 -25.46 7.81
CA ALA A 22 -1.55 -24.57 7.41
C ALA A 22 -2.89 -25.30 7.39
N CYS A 23 -3.98 -24.54 7.42
CA CYS A 23 -5.32 -25.06 7.21
C CYS A 23 -5.72 -24.84 5.76
N VAL A 24 -6.08 -25.90 5.05
CA VAL A 24 -6.61 -25.85 3.68
C VAL A 24 -8.09 -26.24 3.71
N THR A 25 -8.86 -25.66 2.79
CA THR A 25 -10.30 -25.91 2.67
C THR A 25 -10.67 -26.42 1.28
N THR A 26 -11.80 -27.12 1.17
CA THR A 26 -12.33 -27.64 -0.11
C THR A 26 -12.68 -26.53 -1.11
N CYS A 27 -12.98 -25.32 -0.62
CA CYS A 27 -13.16 -24.13 -1.44
C CYS A 27 -11.85 -23.49 -1.94
N SER A 28 -10.73 -24.22 -1.89
CA SER A 28 -9.40 -23.82 -2.37
C SER A 28 -8.74 -22.65 -1.61
N HIS A 29 -9.19 -22.34 -0.38
CA HIS A 29 -8.53 -21.34 0.47
C HIS A 29 -7.59 -21.98 1.50
N ILE A 30 -6.54 -21.26 1.86
CA ILE A 30 -5.51 -21.64 2.82
C ILE A 30 -5.27 -20.55 3.88
N PHE A 31 -5.10 -20.96 5.12
CA PHE A 31 -4.97 -20.06 6.28
C PHE A 31 -3.82 -20.50 7.19
N CYS A 32 -3.20 -19.53 7.88
CA CYS A 32 -2.32 -19.88 9.00
C CYS A 32 -3.15 -20.52 10.12
N VAL A 33 -2.48 -21.29 10.98
CA VAL A 33 -3.13 -22.04 12.06
C VAL A 33 -3.92 -21.12 12.99
N ASP A 34 -3.37 -19.95 13.33
CA ASP A 34 -4.03 -18.98 14.22
C ASP A 34 -5.35 -18.46 13.63
N CYS A 35 -5.33 -18.04 12.35
CA CYS A 35 -6.52 -17.55 11.66
C CYS A 35 -7.58 -18.65 11.51
N ALA A 36 -7.16 -19.86 11.17
CA ALA A 36 -8.06 -21.00 11.05
C ALA A 36 -8.74 -21.34 12.38
N ASN A 37 -7.96 -21.43 13.46
CA ASN A 37 -8.49 -21.72 14.80
C ASN A 37 -9.49 -20.66 15.25
N ASN A 38 -9.19 -19.38 15.04
CA ASN A 38 -10.10 -18.29 15.41
C ASN A 38 -11.41 -18.31 14.59
N ALA A 39 -11.31 -18.53 13.28
CA ALA A 39 -12.47 -18.53 12.39
C ALA A 39 -13.36 -19.76 12.64
N PHE A 40 -12.79 -20.96 12.57
CA PHE A 40 -13.54 -22.21 12.56
C PHE A 40 -13.99 -22.67 13.95
N SER A 41 -13.42 -22.13 15.03
CA SER A 41 -13.99 -22.30 16.38
C SER A 41 -15.29 -21.50 16.56
N SER A 42 -15.48 -20.44 15.77
CA SER A 42 -16.65 -19.57 15.86
C SER A 42 -17.76 -19.99 14.90
N ALA A 43 -17.40 -20.29 13.65
CA ALA A 43 -18.33 -20.73 12.62
C ALA A 43 -17.61 -21.60 11.57
N LEU A 44 -18.29 -22.64 11.07
CA LEU A 44 -17.81 -23.48 9.97
C LEU A 44 -18.05 -22.80 8.62
N VAL A 45 -17.51 -21.60 8.44
CA VAL A 45 -17.66 -20.78 7.24
C VAL A 45 -16.29 -20.26 6.83
N CYS A 46 -15.97 -20.37 5.54
CA CYS A 46 -14.71 -19.88 4.99
C CYS A 46 -14.59 -18.36 5.17
N PRO A 47 -13.55 -17.84 5.85
CA PRO A 47 -13.39 -16.41 6.06
C PRO A 47 -12.99 -15.63 4.79
N ALA A 48 -12.69 -16.31 3.69
CA ALA A 48 -12.28 -15.68 2.43
C ALA A 48 -13.40 -15.61 1.38
N CYS A 49 -14.29 -16.60 1.33
CA CYS A 49 -15.36 -16.67 0.31
C CYS A 49 -16.74 -17.02 0.85
N GLU A 50 -16.89 -17.09 2.18
CA GLU A 50 -18.17 -17.30 2.88
C GLU A 50 -18.86 -18.64 2.58
N THR A 51 -18.18 -19.57 1.92
CA THR A 51 -18.66 -20.94 1.72
C THR A 51 -18.85 -21.64 3.07
N SER A 52 -20.00 -22.30 3.25
CA SER A 52 -20.25 -23.18 4.41
C SER A 52 -19.39 -24.43 4.30
N LEU A 53 -18.66 -24.76 5.36
CA LEU A 53 -17.65 -25.83 5.43
C LEU A 53 -18.07 -26.88 6.48
N THR A 54 -19.22 -27.50 6.28
CA THR A 54 -19.88 -28.40 7.25
C THR A 54 -19.63 -29.87 7.00
N GLU A 55 -19.06 -30.23 5.85
CA GLU A 55 -18.81 -31.62 5.48
C GLU A 55 -17.48 -32.11 6.06
N ASN A 56 -17.31 -33.44 6.06
CA ASN A 56 -16.02 -34.03 6.38
C ASN A 56 -14.97 -33.55 5.36
N ASP A 57 -13.74 -33.35 5.85
CA ASP A 57 -12.59 -32.91 5.05
C ASP A 57 -12.72 -31.50 4.44
N ASP A 58 -13.77 -30.74 4.75
CA ASP A 58 -13.89 -29.34 4.32
C ASP A 58 -12.81 -28.43 4.92
N ILE A 59 -12.27 -28.82 6.07
CA ILE A 59 -11.25 -28.09 6.83
C ILE A 59 -10.16 -29.09 7.24
N VAL A 60 -8.98 -29.00 6.62
CA VAL A 60 -7.88 -29.93 6.86
C VAL A 60 -6.61 -29.17 7.24
N PHE A 61 -6.00 -29.54 8.37
CA PHE A 61 -4.68 -29.06 8.74
C PHE A 61 -3.61 -29.94 8.09
N THR A 62 -2.87 -29.36 7.15
CA THR A 62 -1.81 -30.05 6.41
C THR A 62 -0.44 -29.54 6.81
N ASP A 63 0.53 -30.45 6.78
CA ASP A 63 1.94 -30.09 6.68
C ASP A 63 2.23 -29.66 5.23
N LEU A 64 2.90 -28.53 5.05
CA LEU A 64 3.29 -27.98 3.75
C LEU A 64 4.63 -28.53 3.26
N ASN A 65 5.42 -29.11 4.16
CA ASN A 65 6.68 -29.77 3.85
C ASN A 65 6.79 -31.13 4.55
N PRO A 66 5.93 -32.10 4.18
CA PRO A 66 5.95 -33.42 4.79
C PRO A 66 7.27 -34.17 4.52
N SER A 67 7.58 -35.16 5.35
CA SER A 67 8.76 -36.02 5.16
C SER A 67 8.68 -36.85 3.87
N GLU A 68 9.83 -37.26 3.33
CA GLU A 68 9.90 -38.14 2.15
C GLU A 68 9.14 -39.45 2.36
N ASP A 69 9.26 -40.06 3.54
CA ASP A 69 8.54 -41.29 3.88
C ASP A 69 7.01 -41.09 3.86
N TYR A 70 6.53 -39.94 4.31
CA TYR A 70 5.09 -39.62 4.25
C TYR A 70 4.63 -39.43 2.80
N LYS A 71 5.41 -38.72 1.96
CA LYS A 71 5.12 -38.55 0.53
C LYS A 71 5.00 -39.89 -0.20
N SER A 72 5.90 -40.84 0.09
CA SER A 72 5.80 -42.19 -0.48
C SER A 72 4.61 -42.98 0.08
N SER A 73 4.36 -42.89 1.38
CA SER A 73 3.34 -43.69 2.05
C SER A 73 1.92 -43.25 1.69
N VAL A 74 1.65 -41.94 1.60
CA VAL A 74 0.30 -41.40 1.37
C VAL A 74 -0.26 -41.74 -0.01
N LEU A 75 0.61 -41.95 -1.00
CA LEU A 75 0.20 -42.33 -2.37
C LEU A 75 0.27 -43.84 -2.61
N SER A 76 0.96 -44.59 -1.75
CA SER A 76 1.12 -46.04 -1.90
C SER A 76 -0.22 -46.77 -1.71
N GLY A 77 -0.57 -47.62 -2.68
CA GLY A 77 -1.84 -48.36 -2.69
C GLY A 77 -2.98 -47.66 -3.43
N LEU A 78 -2.80 -46.40 -3.85
CA LEU A 78 -3.74 -45.71 -4.72
C LEU A 78 -3.57 -46.16 -6.18
N ARG A 79 -4.68 -46.17 -6.92
CA ARG A 79 -4.64 -46.46 -8.36
C ARG A 79 -4.03 -45.28 -9.13
N PRO A 80 -3.34 -45.53 -10.26
CA PRO A 80 -2.70 -44.46 -11.04
C PRO A 80 -3.65 -43.33 -11.48
N ASP A 81 -4.89 -43.66 -11.84
CA ASP A 81 -5.92 -42.68 -12.23
C ASP A 81 -6.25 -41.72 -11.08
N LEU A 82 -6.42 -42.24 -9.87
CA LEU A 82 -6.67 -41.42 -8.68
C LEU A 82 -5.47 -40.54 -8.33
N VAL A 83 -4.24 -41.04 -8.45
CA VAL A 83 -3.02 -40.25 -8.21
C VAL A 83 -2.95 -39.06 -9.16
N VAL A 84 -3.22 -39.27 -10.45
CA VAL A 84 -3.25 -38.18 -11.44
C VAL A 84 -4.35 -37.17 -11.11
N GLU A 85 -5.50 -37.63 -10.64
CA GLU A 85 -6.61 -36.78 -10.22
C GLU A 85 -6.22 -35.88 -9.03
N ILE A 86 -5.54 -36.44 -8.02
CA ILE A 86 -5.00 -35.70 -6.86
C ILE A 86 -3.99 -34.65 -7.33
N CYS A 87 -3.05 -35.03 -8.20
CA CYS A 87 -2.07 -34.09 -8.77
C CYS A 87 -2.75 -32.93 -9.52
N SER A 88 -3.76 -33.22 -10.34
CA SER A 88 -4.52 -32.21 -11.07
C SER A 88 -5.20 -31.20 -10.15
N ARG A 89 -5.81 -31.67 -9.05
CA ARG A 89 -6.40 -30.80 -8.03
C ARG A 89 -5.36 -29.95 -7.31
N ALA A 90 -4.22 -30.54 -6.95
CA ALA A 90 -3.13 -29.80 -6.31
C ALA A 90 -2.58 -28.68 -7.23
N LEU A 91 -2.41 -28.95 -8.53
CA LEU A 91 -2.00 -27.93 -9.51
C LEU A 91 -3.05 -26.84 -9.68
N SER A 92 -4.33 -27.21 -9.70
CA SER A 92 -5.44 -26.25 -9.79
C SER A 92 -5.48 -25.33 -8.57
N PHE A 93 -5.25 -25.87 -7.37
CA PHE A 93 -5.11 -25.10 -6.14
C PHE A 93 -3.97 -24.08 -6.23
N TRP A 94 -2.77 -24.51 -6.66
CA TRP A 94 -1.63 -23.60 -6.82
C TRP A 94 -1.88 -22.51 -7.86
N THR A 95 -2.53 -22.85 -8.96
CA THR A 95 -2.94 -21.89 -10.00
C THR A 95 -3.87 -20.84 -9.39
N TYR A 96 -4.90 -21.28 -8.67
CA TYR A 96 -5.84 -20.40 -7.98
C TYR A 96 -5.13 -19.46 -7.00
N GLN A 97 -4.26 -19.99 -6.14
CA GLN A 97 -3.51 -19.19 -5.15
C GLN A 97 -2.58 -18.17 -5.82
N THR A 98 -1.93 -18.55 -6.92
CA THR A 98 -1.05 -17.64 -7.68
C THR A 98 -1.85 -16.51 -8.33
N THR A 99 -3.01 -16.82 -8.93
CA THR A 99 -3.88 -15.81 -9.52
C THR A 99 -4.44 -14.86 -8.46
N GLN A 100 -4.89 -15.39 -7.32
CA GLN A 100 -5.38 -14.57 -6.19
C GLN A 100 -4.29 -13.63 -5.66
N GLU A 101 -3.04 -14.11 -5.55
CA GLU A 101 -1.90 -13.27 -5.17
C GLU A 101 -1.68 -12.15 -6.19
N ALA A 102 -1.68 -12.47 -7.48
CA ALA A 102 -1.49 -11.47 -8.53
C ALA A 102 -2.57 -10.38 -8.49
N CYS A 103 -3.85 -10.76 -8.33
CA CYS A 103 -4.96 -9.82 -8.19
C CYS A 103 -4.81 -8.94 -6.94
N PHE A 104 -4.39 -9.53 -5.81
CA PHE A 104 -4.15 -8.78 -4.58
C PHE A 104 -3.03 -7.74 -4.75
N GLN A 105 -1.90 -8.15 -5.36
CA GLN A 105 -0.79 -7.23 -5.64
C GLN A 105 -1.23 -6.11 -6.59
N GLU A 106 -1.97 -6.42 -7.65
CA GLU A 106 -2.50 -5.42 -8.58
C GLU A 106 -3.38 -4.38 -7.88
N MET A 107 -4.27 -4.82 -6.98
CA MET A 107 -5.09 -3.93 -6.17
C MET A 107 -4.23 -3.02 -5.27
N LEU A 108 -3.18 -3.55 -4.64
CA LEU A 108 -2.26 -2.76 -3.83
C LEU A 108 -1.52 -1.71 -4.68
N TYR A 109 -1.06 -2.08 -5.88
CA TYR A 109 -0.41 -1.15 -6.80
C TYR A 109 -1.34 -0.01 -7.20
N LYS A 110 -2.59 -0.29 -7.57
CA LYS A 110 -3.58 0.76 -7.91
C LYS A 110 -3.80 1.72 -6.75
N ASN A 111 -4.00 1.19 -5.54
CA ASN A 111 -4.18 2.02 -4.35
C ASN A 111 -2.94 2.88 -4.04
N LEU A 112 -1.74 2.34 -4.28
CA LEU A 112 -0.48 3.07 -4.08
C LEU A 112 -0.29 4.16 -5.14
N GLU A 113 -0.61 3.86 -6.40
CA GLU A 113 -0.56 4.81 -7.52
C GLU A 113 -1.51 5.98 -7.30
N GLU A 114 -2.75 5.73 -6.87
CA GLU A 114 -3.71 6.78 -6.53
C GLU A 114 -3.18 7.72 -5.43
N LYS A 115 -2.62 7.16 -4.36
CA LYS A 115 -2.01 7.95 -3.27
C LYS A 115 -0.81 8.75 -3.75
N TYR A 116 0.03 8.15 -4.59
CA TYR A 116 1.18 8.81 -5.19
C TYR A 116 0.73 10.00 -6.04
N THR A 117 -0.24 9.82 -6.94
CA THR A 117 -0.78 10.91 -7.77
C THR A 117 -1.43 12.01 -6.93
N GLN A 118 -2.12 11.67 -5.84
CA GLN A 118 -2.66 12.67 -4.92
C GLN A 118 -1.57 13.49 -4.25
N LEU A 119 -0.51 12.83 -3.77
CA LEU A 119 0.62 13.50 -3.13
C LEU A 119 1.39 14.38 -4.12
N GLU A 120 1.60 13.91 -5.34
CA GLU A 120 2.21 14.68 -6.41
C GLU A 120 1.43 15.96 -6.71
N LYS A 121 0.09 15.87 -6.80
CA LYS A 121 -0.78 17.06 -6.96
C LYS A 121 -0.68 18.03 -5.79
N GLN A 122 -0.60 17.52 -4.56
CA GLN A 122 -0.43 18.37 -3.37
C GLN A 122 0.90 19.12 -3.41
N VAL A 123 2.00 18.43 -3.73
CA VAL A 123 3.33 19.06 -3.87
C VAL A 123 3.31 20.13 -4.96
N GLN A 124 2.75 19.83 -6.13
CA GLN A 124 2.61 20.81 -7.20
C GLN A 124 1.73 22.01 -6.80
N GLY A 125 0.70 21.78 -5.99
CA GLY A 125 -0.12 22.85 -5.40
C GLY A 125 0.70 23.78 -4.53
N VAL A 126 1.40 23.24 -3.53
CA VAL A 126 2.27 24.01 -2.63
C VAL A 126 3.34 24.79 -3.40
N MET A 127 3.95 24.17 -4.42
CA MET A 127 4.93 24.86 -5.27
C MET A 127 4.33 26.06 -6.01
N ARG A 128 3.11 25.93 -6.55
CA ARG A 128 2.42 27.04 -7.22
C ARG A 128 2.08 28.16 -6.25
N ASP A 129 1.59 27.82 -5.08
CA ASP A 129 1.21 28.80 -4.05
C ASP A 129 2.44 29.58 -3.58
N ALA A 130 3.54 28.88 -3.26
CA ALA A 130 4.81 29.49 -2.91
C ALA A 130 5.37 30.39 -4.03
N GLN A 131 5.26 29.96 -5.30
CA GLN A 131 5.69 30.78 -6.43
C GLN A 131 4.85 32.05 -6.60
N SER A 132 3.54 31.97 -6.32
CA SER A 132 2.62 33.11 -6.31
C SER A 132 2.99 34.11 -5.22
N GLU A 133 3.25 33.62 -4.00
CA GLU A 133 3.69 34.44 -2.87
C GLU A 133 5.03 35.14 -3.15
N ILE A 134 6.02 34.41 -3.67
CA ILE A 134 7.31 35.00 -4.08
C ILE A 134 7.10 36.13 -5.09
N THR A 135 6.24 35.91 -6.09
CA THR A 135 5.95 36.92 -7.11
C THR A 135 5.25 38.15 -6.53
N SER A 136 4.34 37.97 -5.57
CA SER A 136 3.68 39.07 -4.86
C SER A 136 4.68 39.87 -4.03
N LEU A 137 5.48 39.19 -3.21
CA LEU A 137 6.50 39.82 -2.36
C LEU A 137 7.56 40.57 -3.18
N GLN A 138 7.92 40.06 -4.36
CA GLN A 138 8.80 40.77 -5.29
C GLN A 138 8.19 42.09 -5.79
N LYS A 139 6.88 42.10 -6.11
CA LYS A 139 6.18 43.32 -6.53
C LYS A 139 6.09 44.33 -5.38
N ASP A 140 5.76 43.87 -4.18
CA ASP A 140 5.67 44.73 -2.99
C ASP A 140 7.03 45.33 -2.65
N MET A 141 8.10 44.53 -2.73
CA MET A 141 9.47 45.00 -2.55
C MET A 141 9.85 46.09 -3.57
N GLU A 142 9.51 45.92 -4.85
CA GLU A 142 9.80 46.95 -5.88
C GLU A 142 8.98 48.23 -5.66
N LEU A 143 7.73 48.12 -5.17
CA LEU A 143 6.92 49.27 -4.80
C LEU A 143 7.53 50.04 -3.62
N GLU A 144 7.95 49.34 -2.56
CA GLU A 144 8.58 49.96 -1.40
C GLU A 144 9.94 50.60 -1.73
N LYS A 145 10.74 49.99 -2.62
CA LYS A 145 11.97 50.63 -3.13
C LYS A 145 11.68 51.96 -3.82
N ARG A 146 10.64 52.02 -4.67
CA ARG A 146 10.23 53.27 -5.35
C ARG A 146 9.80 54.33 -4.35
N LYS A 147 8.92 53.98 -3.39
CA LYS A 147 8.50 54.91 -2.33
C LYS A 147 9.68 55.44 -1.52
N THR A 148 10.63 54.56 -1.18
CA THR A 148 11.84 54.94 -0.44
C THR A 148 12.68 55.94 -1.24
N HIS A 149 12.81 55.72 -2.55
CA HIS A 149 13.49 56.64 -3.44
C HIS A 149 12.80 58.01 -3.51
N ASP A 150 11.48 58.03 -3.73
CA ASP A 150 10.70 59.28 -3.81
C ASP A 150 10.77 60.09 -2.50
N LEU A 151 10.68 59.41 -1.35
CA LEU A 151 10.82 60.03 -0.03
C LEU A 151 12.23 60.62 0.18
N ALA A 152 13.27 59.91 -0.27
CA ALA A 152 14.64 60.41 -0.18
C ALA A 152 14.84 61.68 -1.03
N GLU A 153 14.28 61.73 -2.24
CA GLU A 153 14.32 62.93 -3.08
C GLU A 153 13.56 64.10 -2.45
N GLN A 154 12.36 63.86 -1.91
CA GLN A 154 11.59 64.88 -1.21
C GLN A 154 12.33 65.43 0.02
N LEU A 155 12.96 64.55 0.80
CA LEU A 155 13.72 64.94 1.98
C LEU A 155 14.97 65.75 1.61
N GLN A 156 15.62 65.40 0.50
CA GLN A 156 16.76 66.17 -0.03
C GLN A 156 16.33 67.58 -0.49
N GLU A 157 15.22 67.70 -1.22
CA GLU A 157 14.72 69.01 -1.66
C GLU A 157 14.25 69.86 -0.47
N LYS A 158 13.57 69.26 0.52
CA LYS A 158 13.19 69.96 1.76
C LYS A 158 14.40 70.42 2.56
N SER A 159 15.44 69.59 2.66
CA SER A 159 16.70 69.98 3.29
C SER A 159 17.34 71.17 2.57
N ARG A 160 17.37 71.15 1.23
CA ARG A 160 17.87 72.27 0.42
C ARG A 160 17.08 73.57 0.63
N GLN A 161 15.75 73.48 0.69
CA GLN A 161 14.87 74.63 0.98
C GLN A 161 15.10 75.18 2.37
N PHE A 162 15.22 74.30 3.37
CA PHE A 162 15.50 74.68 4.75
C PHE A 162 16.85 75.40 4.89
N SER A 163 17.92 74.87 4.29
CA SER A 163 19.22 75.53 4.28
C SER A 163 19.18 76.92 3.62
N LYS A 164 18.43 77.10 2.53
CA LYS A 164 18.26 78.42 1.90
C LYS A 164 17.53 79.42 2.80
N LEU A 165 16.48 78.97 3.49
CA LEU A 165 15.74 79.82 4.43
C LEU A 165 16.61 80.22 5.62
N GLN A 166 17.42 79.29 6.14
CA GLN A 166 18.34 79.55 7.24
C GLN A 166 19.37 80.62 6.88
N VAL A 167 19.90 80.61 5.65
CA VAL A 167 20.85 81.63 5.16
C VAL A 167 20.19 82.99 4.91
N CYS A 168 18.87 83.07 4.68
CA CYS A 168 18.16 84.35 4.50
C CYS A 168 17.67 84.99 5.80
N CYS A 169 17.69 84.26 6.92
CA CYS A 169 17.24 84.74 8.23
C CYS A 169 18.40 85.15 9.15
N ASP A 170 19.64 85.03 8.68
CA ASP A 170 20.85 85.62 9.25
C ASP A 170 21.30 86.84 8.42
#